data_AF-A0A7N4NR57-F1
#
_entry.id   AF-A0A7N4NR57-F1
#
_cell.length_a   1.000
_cell.length_b   1.000
_cell.length_c   1.000
_cell.angle_alpha   90.00
_cell.angle_beta   90.00
_cell.angle_gamma   90.00
#
_symmetry.space_group_name_H-M   'P 1'
#
loop_
_entity.id
_entity.type
_entity.pdbx_description
1 polymer ?
#
loop_
_entity_poly.entity_id
_entity_poly.type
_entity_poly.pdbx_seq_one_letter_code
_entity_poly.pdbx_strand_id
1 'polypeptide(L)'
;MSRRRHSDENDEQPHKRKKTLQSIEIEDRIESLICRVGEKSTFSLESNLEGLAGVLEADLPNYKSKILRILCTVSIFYQIL
;
A
#
# COMPACT_ATOMS: atom_id res chain seq x y z
N MET A 1 -38.48 -35.11 25.79
CA MET A 1 -37.27 -34.91 26.63
C MET A 1 -36.12 -35.66 25.95
N SER A 2 -34.92 -35.16 25.67
CA SER A 2 -34.29 -33.86 25.86
C SER A 2 -33.27 -33.74 24.71
N ARG A 3 -33.43 -32.74 23.83
CA ARG A 3 -32.46 -32.46 22.75
C ARG A 3 -31.27 -31.77 23.38
N ARG A 4 -30.18 -32.51 23.63
CA ARG A 4 -28.91 -31.92 24.06
C ARG A 4 -28.26 -31.22 22.87
N ARG A 5 -28.51 -29.91 22.74
CA ARG A 5 -27.67 -28.97 21.97
C ARG A 5 -26.86 -28.18 22.98
N HIS A 6 -25.54 -28.29 22.95
CA HIS A 6 -24.62 -27.34 23.58
C HIS A 6 -23.22 -27.46 22.95
N SER A 7 -22.41 -26.41 23.13
CA SER A 7 -21.21 -25.98 22.39
C SER A 7 -21.60 -25.17 21.14
N ASP A 8 -21.91 -23.87 21.19
CA ASP A 8 -21.27 -22.74 21.90
C ASP A 8 -19.78 -22.55 21.60
N GLU A 9 -19.45 -21.27 21.44
CA GLU A 9 -18.15 -20.64 21.28
C GLU A 9 -17.48 -20.61 19.88
N ASN A 10 -17.71 -19.45 19.24
CA ASN A 10 -16.63 -18.48 19.02
C ASN A 10 -15.56 -18.87 17.98
N ASP A 11 -15.82 -18.53 16.72
CA ASP A 11 -14.76 -18.34 15.72
C ASP A 11 -14.97 -17.00 14.98
N GLU A 12 -15.10 -15.92 15.77
CA GLU A 12 -14.94 -14.55 15.25
C GLU A 12 -13.47 -14.31 14.88
N GLN A 13 -13.15 -14.66 13.64
CA GLN A 13 -12.11 -14.11 12.77
C GLN A 13 -10.97 -13.30 13.45
N PRO A 14 -9.81 -13.91 13.75
CA PRO A 14 -8.59 -13.15 14.04
C PRO A 14 -7.87 -12.67 12.75
N HIS A 15 -8.39 -12.96 11.57
CA HIS A 15 -7.67 -12.74 10.30
C HIS A 15 -7.75 -11.31 9.76
N LYS A 16 -8.64 -10.45 10.28
CA LYS A 16 -8.76 -9.07 9.77
C LYS A 16 -7.64 -8.16 10.29
N ARG A 17 -7.21 -8.29 11.55
CA ARG A 17 -6.22 -7.37 12.16
C ARG A 17 -4.81 -7.50 11.58
N LYS A 18 -4.39 -8.71 11.16
CA LYS A 18 -3.07 -8.91 10.53
C LYS A 18 -2.97 -8.33 9.12
N LYS A 19 -4.07 -8.34 8.35
CA LYS A 19 -4.09 -7.79 6.98
C LYS A 19 -3.94 -6.26 6.95
N THR A 20 -4.46 -5.57 7.95
CA THR A 20 -4.44 -4.09 8.00
C THR A 20 -3.03 -3.54 8.20
N LEU A 21 -2.20 -4.21 9.02
CA LEU A 21 -0.82 -3.78 9.27
C LEU A 21 0.07 -3.94 8.03
N GLN A 22 -0.07 -5.05 7.29
CA GLN A 22 0.66 -5.25 6.04
C GLN A 22 0.29 -4.23 4.95
N SER A 23 -0.98 -3.81 4.89
CA SER A 23 -1.43 -2.75 3.99
C SER A 23 -0.70 -1.44 4.29
N ILE A 24 -0.59 -1.06 5.56
CA ILE A 24 0.03 0.19 5.99
C ILE A 24 1.54 0.20 5.65
N GLU A 25 2.26 -0.89 5.89
CA GLU A 25 3.69 -0.99 5.57
C GLU A 25 3.96 -0.85 4.06
N ILE A 26 3.09 -1.41 3.22
CA ILE A 26 3.20 -1.28 1.75
C ILE A 26 2.88 0.15 1.32
N GLU A 27 1.90 0.80 1.94
CA GLU A 27 1.56 2.19 1.69
C GLU A 27 2.73 3.15 1.99
N ASP A 28 3.34 3.02 3.18
CA ASP A 28 4.48 3.84 3.59
C ASP A 28 5.69 3.63 2.67
N ARG A 29 5.87 2.39 2.20
CA ARG A 29 6.91 2.05 1.22
C ARG A 29 6.65 2.72 -0.13
N ILE A 30 5.43 2.66 -0.66
CA ILE A 30 5.05 3.32 -1.92
C ILE A 30 5.25 4.84 -1.82
N GLU A 31 4.82 5.45 -0.72
CA GLU A 31 5.01 6.88 -0.49
C GLU A 31 6.49 7.27 -0.45
N SER A 32 7.30 6.51 0.28
CA SER A 32 8.75 6.72 0.35
C SER A 32 9.43 6.60 -1.02
N LEU A 33 9.01 5.64 -1.84
CA LEU A 33 9.56 5.45 -3.18
C LEU A 33 9.20 6.61 -4.13
N ILE A 34 7.96 7.11 -4.06
CA ILE A 34 7.51 8.24 -4.88
C ILE A 34 8.20 9.55 -4.43
N CYS A 35 8.30 9.80 -3.13
CA CYS A 35 8.90 11.05 -2.61
C CYS A 35 10.41 11.15 -2.86
N ARG A 36 11.12 10.01 -2.90
CA ARG A 36 12.58 9.97 -3.08
C ARG A 36 13.02 9.86 -4.54
N VAL A 37 12.08 9.65 -5.48
CA VAL A 37 12.43 9.61 -6.90
C VAL A 37 12.91 10.99 -7.33
N GLY A 38 14.14 11.07 -7.87
CA GLY A 38 14.79 12.34 -8.19
C GLY A 38 15.85 12.82 -7.19
N GLU A 39 15.97 12.18 -6.02
CA GLU A 39 17.11 12.40 -5.12
C GLU A 39 18.42 11.79 -5.69
N LYS A 40 19.57 12.16 -5.12
CA LYS A 40 20.87 11.59 -5.50
C LYS A 40 20.83 10.06 -5.42
N SER A 41 21.07 9.39 -6.54
CA SER A 41 21.08 7.93 -6.67
C SER A 41 22.31 7.46 -7.44
N THR A 42 22.68 6.19 -7.25
CA THR A 42 23.71 5.50 -8.04
C THR A 42 23.25 5.21 -9.46
N PHE A 43 21.93 5.13 -9.67
CA PHE A 43 21.30 4.84 -10.97
C PHE A 43 20.72 6.12 -11.60
N SER A 44 20.57 6.11 -12.92
CA SER A 44 19.97 7.22 -13.66
C SER A 44 18.52 7.46 -13.24
N LEU A 45 18.04 8.69 -13.43
CA LEU A 45 16.65 9.04 -13.15
C LEU A 45 15.69 8.19 -13.98
N GLU A 46 16.01 7.94 -15.26
CA GLU A 46 15.21 7.07 -16.14
C GLU A 46 15.08 5.66 -15.58
N SER A 47 16.18 5.04 -15.16
CA SER A 47 16.16 3.69 -14.59
C SER A 47 15.36 3.64 -13.27
N ASN A 48 15.47 4.67 -12.44
CA ASN A 48 14.68 4.77 -11.21
C ASN A 48 13.19 4.92 -11.49
N LEU A 49 12.81 5.73 -12.50
CA LEU A 49 11.42 5.93 -12.90
C LEU A 49 10.82 4.66 -13.52
N GLU A 50 11.59 3.94 -14.34
CA GLU A 50 11.16 2.67 -14.93
C GLU A 50 10.95 1.60 -13.84
N GLY A 51 11.89 1.50 -12.89
CA GLY A 51 11.75 0.61 -11.73
C GLY A 51 10.55 0.98 -10.84
N LEU A 52 10.32 2.27 -10.59
CA LEU A 52 9.18 2.75 -9.83
C LEU A 52 7.85 2.42 -10.53
N ALA A 53 7.77 2.63 -11.84
CA ALA A 53 6.58 2.31 -12.63
C ALA A 53 6.23 0.82 -12.52
N GLY A 54 7.23 -0.08 -12.61
CA GLY A 54 7.03 -1.52 -12.44
C GLY A 54 6.53 -1.91 -11.05
N VAL A 55 7.02 -1.25 -10.00
CA VAL A 55 6.52 -1.48 -8.61
C VAL A 55 5.08 -1.01 -8.47
N LEU A 56 4.76 0.21 -8.95
CA LEU A 56 3.42 0.75 -8.86
C LEU A 56 2.41 -0.11 -9.64
N GLU A 57 2.77 -0.60 -10.82
CA GLU A 57 1.90 -1.45 -11.64
C GLU A 57 1.57 -2.78 -10.94
N ALA A 58 2.55 -3.41 -10.30
CA ALA A 58 2.33 -4.63 -9.53
C ALA A 58 1.38 -4.42 -8.34
N ASP A 59 1.42 -3.24 -7.71
CA ASP A 59 0.63 -2.89 -6.54
C ASP A 59 -0.73 -2.22 -6.87
N LEU A 60 -0.97 -1.81 -8.12
CA LEU A 60 -2.24 -1.27 -8.60
C LEU A 60 -3.48 -2.09 -8.20
N PRO A 61 -3.56 -3.42 -8.38
CA PRO A 61 -4.79 -4.18 -8.10
C PRO A 61 -5.26 -4.07 -6.64
N ASN A 62 -4.35 -3.82 -5.70
CA ASN A 62 -4.66 -3.72 -4.27
C ASN A 62 -4.66 -2.27 -3.76
N TYR A 63 -3.87 -1.37 -4.35
CA TYR A 63 -3.59 -0.05 -3.79
C TYR A 63 -3.89 1.14 -4.72
N LYS A 64 -4.56 0.92 -5.87
CA LYS A 64 -4.88 1.94 -6.89
C LYS A 64 -5.31 3.30 -6.33
N SER A 65 -6.32 3.32 -5.45
CA SER A 65 -6.89 4.57 -4.92
C SER A 65 -5.85 5.37 -4.12
N LYS A 66 -4.99 4.68 -3.36
CA LYS A 66 -3.97 5.30 -2.53
C LYS A 66 -2.79 5.80 -3.36
N ILE A 67 -2.34 5.01 -4.34
CA ILE A 67 -1.31 5.42 -5.31
C ILE A 67 -1.72 6.72 -6.01
N LEU A 68 -2.95 6.78 -6.52
CA LEU A 68 -3.48 8.00 -7.17
C LEU A 68 -3.49 9.20 -6.22
N ARG A 69 -3.88 9.01 -4.95
CA ARG A 69 -3.89 10.09 -3.97
C ARG A 69 -2.48 10.62 -3.67
N ILE A 70 -1.50 9.75 -3.52
CA ILE A 70 -0.10 10.14 -3.28
C ILE A 70 0.45 10.88 -4.50
N LEU A 71 0.24 10.34 -5.71
CA LEU A 71 0.65 10.98 -6.96
C LEU A 71 0.04 12.38 -7.14
N CYS A 72 -1.25 12.54 -6.85
CA CYS A 72 -1.90 13.86 -6.87
C CYS A 72 -1.29 14.79 -5.82
N THR A 73 -0.99 14.29 -4.61
CA THR A 73 -0.40 15.09 -3.54
C THR A 73 0.95 15.64 -3.95
N VAL A 74 1.87 14.79 -4.42
CA VAL A 74 3.20 15.23 -4.85
C VAL A 74 3.12 16.16 -6.07
N SER A 75 2.25 15.88 -7.04
CA SER A 75 2.04 16.73 -8.22
C SER A 75 1.57 18.14 -7.84
N ILE A 76 0.63 18.26 -6.89
CA ILE A 76 0.17 19.55 -6.39
C ILE A 76 1.28 20.32 -5.67
N PHE A 77 2.10 19.63 -4.85
CA PHE A 77 3.22 20.27 -4.17
C PHE A 77 4.28 20.80 -5.15
N TYR A 78 4.59 20.07 -6.23
CA TYR A 78 5.52 20.53 -7.26
C TYR A 78 4.97 21.64 -8.16
N GLN A 79 3.65 21.78 -8.28
CA GLN A 79 3.02 22.83 -9.09
C GLN A 79 2.98 24.21 -8.38
N ILE A 80 3.10 24.23 -7.05
CA ILE A 80 3.00 25.44 -6.21
C ILE A 80 4.39 26.04 -5.89
N LEU A 81 5.47 25.34 -6.22
CA LEU A 81 6.87 25.78 -6.08
C LEU A 81 7.43 26.27 -7.43
#